data_AF-A0A2D9WHA3-F1
#
_entry.id   AF-A0A2D9WHA3-F1
#
_cell.length_a   1.000
_cell.length_b   1.000
_cell.length_c   1.000
_cell.angle_alpha   90.00
_cell.angle_beta   90.00
_cell.angle_gamma   90.00
#
_symmetry.space_group_name_H-M   'P 1'
#
loop_
_entity.id
_entity.type
_entity.pdbx_description
1 polymer ?
#
loop_
_entity_poly.entity_id
_entity_poly.type
_entity_poly.pdbx_seq_one_letter_code
_entity_poly.pdbx_strand_id
1 'polypeptide(L)'
;MSNGFIRVPCFGVSMQWSRIQVEMPSSSAVSDARLGVGESGLDATAEQMHDDFIGSIPHLDEVREEHHAVISELSQAMEAARAVSRELQPLGELLSELGGSMGEREITIPLPTAKPGELVIETMTEDGGELVRLIAPERFGGTIRHFSLTEGDSIVGARWSDGELVLELN
;
A
#
# COMPACT_ATOMS: atom_id res chain seq x y z
N MET A 1 -39.33 -8.46 37.84
CA MET A 1 -39.18 -8.47 36.38
C MET A 1 -37.81 -7.90 36.06
N SER A 2 -36.81 -8.77 35.99
CA SER A 2 -35.40 -8.38 35.83
C SER A 2 -35.06 -8.40 34.35
N ASN A 3 -34.94 -7.23 33.73
CA ASN A 3 -34.45 -7.11 32.35
C ASN A 3 -32.93 -7.07 32.39
N GLY A 4 -32.31 -8.23 32.23
CA GLY A 4 -30.88 -8.35 31.98
C GLY A 4 -30.56 -7.81 30.59
N PHE A 5 -29.89 -6.66 30.54
CA PHE A 5 -29.21 -6.21 29.33
C PHE A 5 -28.07 -7.19 29.02
N ILE A 6 -28.28 -8.06 28.05
CA ILE A 6 -27.20 -8.82 27.43
C ILE A 6 -26.38 -7.80 26.64
N ARG A 7 -25.26 -7.36 27.21
CA ARG A 7 -24.18 -6.78 26.41
C ARG A 7 -23.68 -7.90 25.50
N VAL A 8 -24.10 -7.86 24.24
CA VAL A 8 -23.40 -8.57 23.17
C VAL A 8 -22.09 -7.81 22.97
N PRO A 9 -20.92 -8.37 23.33
CA PRO A 9 -19.69 -7.80 22.83
C PRO A 9 -19.70 -8.04 21.31
N CYS A 10 -19.84 -6.98 20.53
CA CYS A 10 -19.36 -7.02 19.16
C CYS A 10 -17.85 -7.24 19.26
N PHE A 11 -17.43 -8.51 19.20
CA PHE A 11 -16.07 -8.84 18.82
C PHE A 11 -15.91 -8.31 17.39
N GLY A 12 -15.45 -7.06 17.28
CA GLY A 12 -14.82 -6.61 16.06
C GLY A 12 -13.62 -7.53 15.87
N VAL A 13 -13.73 -8.49 14.95
CA VAL A 13 -12.56 -9.15 14.41
C VAL A 13 -11.72 -8.02 13.85
N SER A 14 -10.63 -7.66 14.53
CA SER A 14 -9.65 -6.79 13.92
C SER A 14 -9.08 -7.57 12.75
N MET A 15 -9.43 -7.18 11.53
CA MET A 15 -8.74 -7.56 10.30
C MET A 15 -7.29 -7.07 10.41
N GLN A 16 -6.46 -7.84 11.10
CA GLN A 16 -5.08 -7.48 11.42
C GLN A 16 -4.18 -8.07 10.34
N TRP A 17 -3.55 -7.20 9.56
CA TRP A 17 -2.50 -7.58 8.64
C TRP A 17 -1.24 -7.97 9.42
N SER A 18 -0.67 -9.12 9.07
CA SER A 18 0.60 -9.65 9.56
C SER A 18 1.69 -9.33 8.55
N ARG A 19 2.81 -8.73 8.96
CA ARG A 19 3.92 -8.42 8.04
C ARG A 19 4.91 -9.58 7.97
N ILE A 20 5.24 -10.00 6.74
CA ILE A 20 6.28 -10.99 6.45
C ILE A 20 7.57 -10.25 6.09
N GLN A 21 8.65 -10.62 6.77
CA GLN A 21 9.97 -10.04 6.51
C GLN A 21 10.53 -10.64 5.23
N VAL A 22 10.88 -9.78 4.26
CA VAL A 22 11.58 -10.21 3.05
C VAL A 22 13.06 -10.37 3.38
N GLU A 23 13.59 -11.58 3.22
CA GLU A 23 15.00 -11.87 3.32
C GLU A 23 15.73 -11.30 2.12
N MET A 24 16.77 -10.50 2.39
CA MET A 24 17.56 -9.83 1.37
C MET A 24 18.93 -10.49 1.25
N PRO A 25 19.46 -10.70 0.03
CA PRO A 25 20.87 -11.05 -0.13
C PRO A 25 21.67 -9.87 0.43
N SER A 26 22.63 -10.18 1.32
CA SER A 26 23.32 -9.20 2.17
C SER A 26 23.75 -7.95 1.39
N SER A 27 22.98 -6.87 1.56
CA SER A 27 23.27 -5.57 0.97
C SER A 27 23.17 -4.53 2.07
N SER A 28 24.33 -4.05 2.51
CA SER A 28 24.45 -2.99 3.50
C SER A 28 24.03 -1.66 2.87
N ALA A 29 22.80 -1.23 3.11
CA ALA A 29 22.40 0.15 2.89
C ALA A 29 21.63 0.63 4.11
N VAL A 30 22.36 1.25 5.04
CA VAL A 30 21.79 2.00 6.15
C VAL A 30 21.33 3.34 5.58
N SER A 31 20.02 3.55 5.50
CA SER A 31 19.45 4.87 5.19
C SER A 31 19.07 5.54 6.51
N ASP A 32 20.01 6.29 7.08
CA ASP A 32 19.72 7.29 8.10
C ASP A 32 19.47 8.62 7.38
N ALA A 33 18.25 9.14 7.50
CA ALA A 33 17.92 10.49 7.08
C ALA A 33 17.06 11.14 8.16
N ARG A 34 17.69 11.45 9.29
CA ARG A 34 17.16 12.44 10.23
C ARG A 34 17.37 13.83 9.66
N LEU A 35 16.31 14.43 9.12
CA LEU A 35 16.29 15.85 8.80
C LEU A 35 16.03 16.64 10.08
N GLY A 36 17.10 17.20 10.65
CA GLY A 36 17.01 18.21 11.69
C GLY A 36 16.66 19.57 11.08
N VAL A 37 15.45 20.07 11.36
CA VAL A 37 15.05 21.44 11.02
C VAL A 37 15.46 22.33 12.19
N GLY A 38 16.40 23.25 11.94
CA GLY A 38 16.84 24.26 12.90
C GLY A 38 15.89 25.45 12.93
N GLU A 39 15.55 25.89 14.15
CA GLU A 39 14.80 27.12 14.42
C GLU A 39 15.63 28.38 14.13
N SER A 40 15.15 29.25 13.24
CA SER A 40 14.95 30.70 13.48
C SER A 40 14.94 31.52 12.20
N GLY A 41 13.85 32.30 12.02
CA GLY A 41 13.92 33.65 11.45
C GLY A 41 13.29 33.86 10.07
N LEU A 42 11.96 33.82 10.00
CA LEU A 42 11.00 34.67 9.24
C LEU A 42 9.64 33.94 9.35
N ASP A 43 8.77 34.39 10.23
CA ASP A 43 7.65 33.62 10.85
C ASP A 43 6.43 33.34 9.94
N ALA A 44 6.63 33.28 8.62
CA ALA A 44 5.64 32.84 7.66
C ALA A 44 6.28 31.82 6.72
N THR A 45 5.71 30.61 6.65
CA THR A 45 6.13 29.62 5.67
C THR A 45 5.83 30.15 4.26
N ALA A 46 6.58 29.68 3.25
CA ALA A 46 6.29 30.03 1.86
C ALA A 46 4.85 29.65 1.45
N GLU A 47 4.31 28.60 2.08
CA GLU A 47 2.90 28.18 2.00
C GLU A 47 1.96 29.27 2.54
N GLN A 48 2.21 29.80 3.75
CA GLN A 48 1.40 30.86 4.35
C GLN A 48 1.36 32.13 3.46
N MET A 49 2.51 32.56 2.94
CA MET A 49 2.59 33.72 2.05
C MET A 49 1.90 33.48 0.70
N HIS A 50 1.93 32.24 0.20
CA HIS A 50 1.25 31.85 -1.03
C HIS A 50 -0.26 31.87 -0.83
N ASP A 51 -0.75 31.32 0.28
CA ASP A 51 -2.17 31.29 0.61
C ASP A 51 -2.76 32.70 0.77
N ASP A 52 -2.03 33.60 1.43
CA ASP A 52 -2.42 35.01 1.58
C ASP A 52 -2.46 35.74 0.22
N PHE A 53 -1.48 35.48 -0.65
CA PHE A 53 -1.45 36.05 -2.00
C PHE A 53 -2.63 35.56 -2.84
N ILE A 54 -2.90 34.25 -2.84
CA ILE A 54 -4.00 33.65 -3.60
C ILE A 54 -5.37 34.10 -3.05
N GLY A 55 -5.52 34.22 -1.72
CA GLY A 55 -6.74 34.71 -1.07
C GLY A 55 -7.02 36.20 -1.33
N SER A 56 -6.01 36.99 -1.71
CA SER A 56 -6.15 38.42 -1.99
C SER A 56 -6.72 38.76 -3.39
N ILE A 57 -7.03 37.75 -4.21
CA ILE A 57 -7.49 37.93 -5.60
C ILE A 57 -8.98 37.54 -5.74
N PRO A 58 -9.93 38.42 -5.34
CA PRO A 58 -11.35 38.09 -5.26
C PRO A 58 -12.03 37.84 -6.61
N HIS A 59 -11.38 38.17 -7.73
CA HIS A 59 -11.93 37.96 -9.07
C HIS A 59 -11.58 36.59 -9.67
N LEU A 60 -10.87 35.73 -8.94
CA LEU A 60 -10.51 34.38 -9.38
C LEU A 60 -11.23 33.27 -8.60
N ASP A 61 -12.15 33.61 -7.69
CA ASP A 61 -12.86 32.61 -6.87
C ASP A 61 -13.64 31.59 -7.71
N GLU A 62 -14.33 32.05 -8.75
CA GLU A 62 -15.04 31.16 -9.69
C GLU A 62 -14.08 30.19 -10.40
N VAL A 63 -12.91 30.69 -10.84
CA VAL A 63 -11.88 29.86 -11.48
C VAL A 63 -11.26 28.87 -10.49
N ARG A 64 -11.13 29.25 -9.22
CA ARG A 64 -10.61 28.39 -8.16
C ARG A 64 -11.59 27.26 -7.83
N GLU A 65 -12.87 27.57 -7.72
CA GLU A 65 -13.92 26.57 -7.50
C GLU A 65 -13.99 25.58 -8.66
N GLU A 66 -13.96 26.07 -9.90
CA GLU A 66 -13.95 25.22 -11.09
C GLU A 66 -12.69 24.33 -11.16
N HIS A 67 -11.51 24.90 -10.89
CA HIS A 67 -10.26 24.14 -10.86
C HIS A 67 -10.27 23.08 -9.74
N HIS A 68 -10.81 23.41 -8.57
CA HIS A 68 -10.96 22.46 -7.48
C HIS A 68 -11.95 21.34 -7.83
N ALA A 69 -13.05 21.66 -8.51
CA ALA A 69 -14.01 20.67 -9.00
C ALA A 69 -13.36 19.69 -9.99
N VAL A 70 -12.62 20.19 -10.98
CA VAL A 70 -11.92 19.36 -11.96
C VAL A 70 -10.86 18.47 -11.29
N ILE A 71 -10.08 19.00 -10.34
CA ILE A 71 -9.11 18.18 -9.58
C ILE A 71 -9.81 17.14 -8.72
N SER A 72 -10.92 17.48 -8.09
CA SER A 72 -11.70 16.57 -7.25
C SER A 72 -12.29 15.43 -8.09
N GLU A 73 -12.88 15.73 -9.26
CA GLU A 73 -13.39 14.73 -10.20
C GLU A 73 -12.28 13.79 -10.68
N LEU A 74 -11.12 14.34 -11.07
CA LEU A 74 -9.97 13.54 -11.46
C LEU A 74 -9.48 12.65 -10.31
N SER A 75 -9.43 13.20 -9.09
CA SER A 75 -9.02 12.47 -7.89
C SER A 75 -10.00 11.34 -7.57
N GLN A 76 -11.31 11.58 -7.70
CA GLN A 76 -12.35 10.56 -7.52
C GLN A 76 -12.28 9.48 -8.59
N ALA A 77 -12.05 9.84 -9.85
CA ALA A 77 -11.84 8.88 -10.94
C ALA A 77 -10.59 8.03 -10.71
N MET A 78 -9.51 8.63 -10.20
CA MET A 78 -8.29 7.90 -9.82
C MET A 78 -8.52 6.99 -8.61
N GLU A 79 -9.26 7.43 -7.60
CA GLU A 79 -9.62 6.59 -6.45
C GLU A 79 -10.54 5.44 -6.86
N ALA A 80 -11.48 5.66 -7.78
CA ALA A 80 -12.30 4.60 -8.36
C ALA A 80 -11.45 3.61 -9.17
N ALA A 81 -10.51 4.09 -9.99
CA ALA A 81 -9.57 3.23 -10.71
C ALA A 81 -8.61 2.47 -9.78
N ARG A 82 -8.21 3.09 -8.66
CA ARG A 82 -7.45 2.43 -7.58
C ARG A 82 -8.28 1.40 -6.83
N ALA A 83 -9.56 1.67 -6.59
CA ALA A 83 -10.47 0.72 -5.98
C ALA A 83 -10.67 -0.51 -6.87
N VAL A 84 -10.75 -0.32 -8.20
CA VAL A 84 -10.71 -1.42 -9.18
C VAL A 84 -9.35 -2.15 -9.15
N SER A 85 -8.22 -1.44 -9.05
CA SER A 85 -6.90 -2.08 -8.88
C SER A 85 -6.70 -2.77 -7.52
N ARG A 86 -7.60 -2.53 -6.56
CA ARG A 86 -7.67 -3.23 -5.27
C ARG A 86 -8.61 -4.43 -5.31
N GLU A 87 -9.27 -4.73 -6.44
CA GLU A 87 -10.00 -5.98 -6.59
C GLU A 87 -9.06 -7.15 -6.30
N LEU A 88 -9.56 -8.06 -5.46
CA LEU A 88 -8.87 -9.29 -5.07
C LEU A 88 -8.68 -10.13 -6.32
N GLN A 89 -7.48 -10.09 -6.90
CA GLN A 89 -7.16 -10.84 -8.10
C GLN A 89 -6.76 -12.28 -7.73
N PRO A 90 -7.26 -13.31 -8.42
CA PRO A 90 -6.77 -14.67 -8.23
C PRO A 90 -5.25 -14.75 -8.50
N LEU A 91 -4.52 -15.52 -7.69
CA LEU A 91 -3.06 -15.67 -7.84
C LEU A 91 -2.64 -16.04 -9.27
N GLY A 92 -3.39 -16.92 -9.95
CA GLY A 92 -3.08 -17.32 -11.32
C GLY A 92 -3.11 -16.18 -12.35
N GLU A 93 -4.01 -15.21 -12.18
CA GLU A 93 -4.09 -14.02 -13.05
C GLU A 93 -2.92 -13.07 -12.76
N LEU A 94 -2.56 -12.90 -11.48
CA LEU A 94 -1.39 -12.10 -11.08
C LEU A 94 -0.09 -12.64 -11.65
N LEU A 95 0.11 -13.96 -11.57
CA LEU A 95 1.30 -14.61 -12.11
C LEU A 95 1.36 -14.48 -13.63
N SER A 96 0.22 -14.57 -14.32
CA SER A 96 0.15 -14.37 -15.77
C SER A 96 0.50 -12.93 -16.17
N GLU A 97 0.08 -11.93 -15.39
CA GLU A 97 0.36 -10.51 -15.62
C GLU A 97 1.83 -10.16 -15.39
N LEU A 98 2.37 -10.60 -14.25
CA LEU A 98 3.74 -10.27 -13.84
C LEU A 98 4.77 -11.19 -14.49
N GLY A 99 4.36 -12.30 -15.10
CA GLY A 99 5.27 -13.34 -15.62
C GLY A 99 5.84 -14.23 -14.52
N GLY A 100 5.13 -14.34 -13.39
CA GLY A 100 5.48 -15.21 -12.28
C GLY A 100 5.09 -16.66 -12.52
N SER A 101 5.55 -17.55 -11.64
CA SER A 101 5.23 -18.97 -11.65
C SER A 101 4.99 -19.49 -10.24
N MET A 102 4.07 -20.45 -10.12
CA MET A 102 3.81 -21.17 -8.88
C MET A 102 4.35 -22.60 -9.00
N GLY A 103 5.29 -22.95 -8.13
CA GLY A 103 5.73 -24.33 -7.88
C GLY A 103 4.86 -24.99 -6.80
N GLU A 104 5.28 -26.17 -6.32
CA GLU A 104 4.52 -26.92 -5.30
C GLU A 104 4.54 -26.23 -3.91
N ARG A 105 5.60 -25.48 -3.59
CA ARG A 105 5.78 -24.80 -2.29
C ARG A 105 6.34 -23.39 -2.39
N GLU A 106 6.50 -22.88 -3.60
CA GLU A 106 7.16 -21.60 -3.84
C GLU A 106 6.44 -20.83 -4.94
N ILE A 107 6.21 -19.54 -4.72
CA ILE A 107 5.70 -18.60 -5.74
C ILE A 107 6.83 -17.66 -6.11
N THR A 108 7.17 -17.59 -7.39
CA THR A 108 8.19 -16.68 -7.92
C THR A 108 7.52 -15.58 -8.72
N ILE A 109 7.80 -14.32 -8.39
CA ILE A 109 7.24 -13.14 -9.02
C ILE A 109 8.40 -12.23 -9.45
N PRO A 110 8.67 -12.08 -10.75
CA PRO A 110 9.66 -11.11 -11.21
C PRO A 110 9.11 -9.69 -11.02
N LEU A 111 9.88 -8.84 -10.35
CA LEU A 111 9.48 -7.46 -10.07
C LEU A 111 10.58 -6.49 -10.51
N PRO A 112 10.28 -5.51 -11.38
CA PRO A 112 11.26 -4.50 -11.80
C PRO A 112 11.45 -3.41 -10.72
N THR A 113 11.71 -3.78 -9.47
CA THR A 113 11.95 -2.79 -8.39
C THR A 113 13.42 -2.39 -8.31
N ALA A 114 13.66 -1.08 -8.28
CA ALA A 114 14.99 -0.51 -7.99
C ALA A 114 15.33 -0.54 -6.48
N LYS A 115 14.36 -0.89 -5.62
CA LYS A 115 14.48 -0.81 -4.17
C LYS A 115 13.89 -2.04 -3.46
N PRO A 116 14.53 -3.21 -3.63
CA PRO A 116 14.00 -4.45 -3.06
C PRO A 116 13.95 -4.45 -1.53
N GLY A 117 14.80 -3.66 -0.85
CA GLY A 117 14.77 -3.52 0.61
C GLY A 117 13.57 -2.75 1.16
N GLU A 118 12.79 -2.07 0.30
CA GLU A 118 11.55 -1.39 0.68
C GLU A 118 10.29 -2.22 0.36
N LEU A 119 10.46 -3.47 -0.12
CA LEU A 119 9.34 -4.39 -0.37
C LEU A 119 8.59 -4.69 0.93
N VAL A 120 7.26 -4.69 0.84
CA VAL A 120 6.38 -5.06 1.95
C VAL A 120 5.47 -6.18 1.51
N ILE A 121 5.41 -7.23 2.33
CA ILE A 121 4.48 -8.33 2.17
C ILE A 121 3.69 -8.44 3.46
N GLU A 122 2.37 -8.41 3.31
CA GLU A 122 1.46 -8.54 4.43
C GLU A 122 0.45 -9.63 4.12
N THR A 123 0.13 -10.45 5.11
CA THR A 123 -0.90 -11.48 5.00
C THR A 123 -2.01 -11.26 6.01
N MET A 124 -3.19 -11.74 5.68
CA MET A 124 -4.37 -11.69 6.54
C MET A 124 -5.15 -12.97 6.31
N THR A 125 -5.51 -13.66 7.39
CA THR A 125 -6.41 -14.81 7.30
C THR A 125 -7.85 -14.31 7.22
N GLU A 126 -8.60 -14.76 6.22
CA GLU A 126 -10.04 -14.53 6.07
C GLU A 126 -10.77 -15.88 6.02
N ASP A 127 -12.08 -15.90 6.26
CA ASP A 127 -12.93 -17.12 6.33
C ASP A 127 -12.92 -18.00 5.06
N GLY A 128 -12.20 -17.61 4.00
CA GLY A 128 -12.05 -18.33 2.73
C GLY A 128 -10.61 -18.52 2.24
N GLY A 129 -9.59 -18.23 3.04
CA GLY A 129 -8.17 -18.40 2.67
C GLY A 129 -7.26 -17.32 3.23
N GLU A 130 -5.97 -17.38 2.88
CA GLU A 130 -5.03 -16.31 3.22
C GLU A 130 -5.02 -15.25 2.12
N LEU A 131 -5.25 -13.99 2.50
CA LEU A 131 -5.14 -12.83 1.65
C LEU A 131 -3.74 -12.23 1.77
N VAL A 132 -3.06 -12.02 0.65
CA VAL A 132 -1.72 -11.47 0.58
C VAL A 132 -1.76 -10.09 -0.08
N ARG A 133 -1.05 -9.13 0.52
CA ARG A 133 -0.79 -7.79 -0.02
C ARG A 133 0.70 -7.63 -0.29
N LEU A 134 1.04 -7.34 -1.54
CA LEU A 134 2.38 -7.01 -1.99
C LEU A 134 2.47 -5.50 -2.29
N ILE A 135 3.44 -4.83 -1.70
CA ILE A 135 3.74 -3.42 -1.97
C ILE A 135 5.18 -3.32 -2.46
N ALA A 136 5.34 -2.90 -3.71
CA ALA A 136 6.61 -2.67 -4.36
C ALA A 136 6.79 -1.19 -4.70
N PRO A 137 7.55 -0.43 -3.89
CA PRO A 137 7.81 0.98 -4.18
C PRO A 137 8.75 1.15 -5.37
N GLU A 138 8.47 2.16 -6.20
CA GLU A 138 9.30 2.57 -7.32
C GLU A 138 9.66 4.07 -7.22
N ARG A 139 10.49 4.57 -8.16
CA ARG A 139 10.94 5.97 -8.15
C ARG A 139 9.79 6.95 -8.39
N PHE A 140 8.77 6.53 -9.14
CA PHE A 140 7.59 7.33 -9.45
C PHE A 140 6.33 6.48 -9.24
N GLY A 141 5.76 6.57 -8.05
CA GLY A 141 4.68 5.67 -7.65
C GLY A 141 5.21 4.30 -7.22
N GLY A 142 4.30 3.38 -6.92
CA GLY A 142 4.63 2.02 -6.52
C GLY A 142 3.46 1.10 -6.81
N THR A 143 3.73 -0.18 -6.91
CA THR A 143 2.71 -1.19 -7.19
C THR A 143 2.18 -1.75 -5.89
N ILE A 144 0.86 -1.76 -5.75
CA ILE A 144 0.15 -2.47 -4.68
C ILE A 144 -0.69 -3.55 -5.34
N ARG A 145 -0.47 -4.81 -4.96
CA ARG A 145 -1.24 -5.97 -5.44
C ARG A 145 -1.85 -6.71 -4.25
N HIS A 146 -3.08 -7.20 -4.46
CA HIS A 146 -3.77 -8.07 -3.50
C HIS A 146 -4.14 -9.35 -4.21
N PHE A 147 -3.87 -10.50 -3.60
CA PHE A 147 -4.23 -11.80 -4.14
C PHE A 147 -4.54 -12.79 -3.03
N SER A 148 -5.51 -13.67 -3.28
CA SER A 148 -5.85 -14.76 -2.36
C SER A 148 -5.06 -16.02 -2.69
N LEU A 149 -4.68 -16.76 -1.64
CA LEU A 149 -4.17 -18.12 -1.73
C LEU A 149 -5.32 -19.13 -1.64
N THR A 150 -5.09 -20.32 -2.19
CA THR A 150 -5.99 -21.46 -2.08
C THR A 150 -6.10 -21.95 -0.63
N GLU A 151 -7.24 -22.58 -0.31
CA GLU A 151 -7.54 -23.02 1.05
C GLU A 151 -6.50 -24.06 1.53
N GLY A 152 -5.77 -23.71 2.60
CA GLY A 152 -4.71 -24.54 3.18
C GLY A 152 -3.29 -24.02 2.95
N ASP A 153 -3.08 -23.15 1.96
CA ASP A 153 -1.77 -22.56 1.69
C ASP A 153 -1.60 -21.27 2.52
N SER A 154 -0.42 -21.11 3.10
CA SER A 154 -0.05 -19.88 3.82
C SER A 154 1.40 -19.50 3.55
N ILE A 155 1.71 -18.20 3.46
CA ILE A 155 3.08 -17.74 3.30
C ILE A 155 3.83 -17.84 4.63
N VAL A 156 4.90 -18.64 4.63
CA VAL A 156 5.79 -18.82 5.79
C VAL A 156 7.05 -17.97 5.69
N GLY A 157 7.44 -17.59 4.48
CA GLY A 157 8.66 -16.85 4.22
C GLY A 157 8.63 -16.09 2.91
N ALA A 158 9.49 -15.08 2.80
CA ALA A 158 9.69 -14.33 1.59
C ALA A 158 11.17 -14.00 1.42
N ARG A 159 11.69 -14.15 0.20
CA ARG A 159 13.09 -13.90 -0.14
C ARG A 159 13.17 -13.16 -1.46
N TRP A 160 14.12 -12.23 -1.55
CA TRP A 160 14.46 -11.58 -2.80
C TRP A 160 15.70 -12.24 -3.45
N SER A 161 15.67 -12.47 -4.77
CA SER A 161 16.80 -13.05 -5.50
C SER A 161 16.79 -12.60 -6.95
N ASP A 162 17.89 -12.02 -7.43
CA ASP A 162 18.14 -11.74 -8.86
C ASP A 162 17.01 -11.04 -9.64
N GLY A 163 16.25 -10.15 -8.99
CA GLY A 163 15.12 -9.44 -9.62
C GLY A 163 13.76 -10.11 -9.42
N GLU A 164 13.73 -11.21 -8.67
CA GLU A 164 12.54 -12.00 -8.39
C GLU A 164 12.26 -12.04 -6.89
N LEU A 165 10.98 -11.93 -6.56
CA LEU A 165 10.44 -12.19 -5.24
C LEU A 165 10.01 -13.66 -5.17
N VAL A 166 10.58 -14.40 -4.23
CA VAL A 166 10.24 -15.78 -3.94
C VAL A 166 9.46 -15.82 -2.63
N LEU A 167 8.25 -16.40 -2.66
CA LEU A 167 7.39 -16.61 -1.50
C LEU A 167 7.32 -18.09 -1.20
N GLU A 168 7.56 -18.45 0.06
CA GLU A 168 7.53 -19.84 0.53
C GLU A 168 6.16 -20.15 1.14
N LEU A 169 5.55 -21.25 0.70
CA LEU A 169 4.26 -21.75 1.18
C LEU A 169 4.46 -22.88 2.19
N ASN A 170 3.53 -23.00 3.14
CA ASN A 170 3.47 -24.08 4.15
C ASN A 170 2.98 -25.41 3.55
#